data_AF-A0A097IDW6-F1
#
_entry.id   AF-A0A097IDW6-F1
#
_cell.length_a   1.000
_cell.length_b   1.000
_cell.length_c   1.000
_cell.angle_alpha   90.00
_cell.angle_beta   90.00
_cell.angle_gamma   90.00
#
_symmetry.space_group_name_H-M   'P 1'
#
loop_
_entity.id
_entity.type
_entity.pdbx_description
1 polymer ?
#
loop_
_entity_poly.entity_id
_entity_poly.type
_entity_poly.pdbx_seq_one_letter_code
_entity_poly.pdbx_strand_id
1 'polypeptide(L)'
;MATDDPREMETAHQWLTSVAREFDLDEQLVRRLAGPLLGLTREVAHGRSRPAAPLTAFLVGLAAEGRGETDQVVRDVEKRIDALLDRIAESDNP
;
A
#
# COMPACT_ATOMS: atom_id res chain seq x y z
N MET A 1 6.94 -18.35 -2.80
CA MET A 1 7.62 -17.20 -2.19
C MET A 1 7.96 -16.28 -3.34
N ALA A 2 7.20 -15.19 -3.54
CA ALA A 2 7.59 -14.20 -4.55
C ALA A 2 8.85 -13.53 -3.99
N THR A 3 9.99 -13.89 -4.57
CA THR A 3 11.27 -13.24 -4.30
C THR A 3 11.14 -11.81 -4.79
N ASP A 4 11.40 -10.83 -3.91
CA ASP A 4 11.67 -9.45 -4.33
C ASP A 4 12.94 -9.48 -5.20
N ASP A 5 12.83 -9.79 -6.51
CA ASP A 5 13.97 -9.66 -7.43
C ASP A 5 14.32 -8.16 -7.46
N PRO A 6 15.56 -7.79 -7.07
CA PRO A 6 15.97 -6.39 -7.07
C PRO A 6 15.74 -5.68 -8.41
N ARG A 7 15.75 -6.41 -9.53
CA ARG A 7 15.49 -5.87 -10.86
C ARG A 7 14.00 -5.62 -11.13
N GLU A 8 13.11 -6.44 -10.56
CA GLU A 8 11.67 -6.23 -10.66
C GLU A 8 11.27 -4.98 -9.86
N MET A 9 11.84 -4.81 -8.66
CA MET A 9 11.62 -3.61 -7.85
C MET A 9 12.15 -2.34 -8.54
N GLU A 10 13.33 -2.42 -9.17
CA GLU A 10 13.87 -1.32 -9.97
C GLU A 10 12.95 -0.96 -11.14
N THR A 11 12.44 -1.97 -11.86
CA THR A 11 11.47 -1.77 -12.95
C THR A 11 10.18 -1.11 -12.45
N ALA A 12 9.67 -1.53 -11.29
CA ALA A 12 8.50 -0.94 -10.66
C ALA A 12 8.75 0.52 -10.24
N HIS A 13 9.93 0.84 -9.68
CA HIS A 13 10.29 2.21 -9.33
C HIS A 13 10.41 3.11 -10.55
N GLN A 14 10.96 2.63 -11.66
CA GLN A 14 11.03 3.37 -12.92
C GLN A 14 9.63 3.64 -13.46
N TRP A 15 8.77 2.63 -13.48
CA TRP A 15 7.37 2.79 -13.89
C TRP A 15 6.63 3.81 -13.02
N LEU A 16 6.70 3.68 -11.69
CA LEU A 16 6.08 4.60 -10.74
C LEU A 16 6.58 6.04 -10.91
N THR A 17 7.85 6.22 -11.27
CA THR A 17 8.42 7.54 -11.57
C THR A 17 7.80 8.14 -12.84
N SER A 18 7.65 7.35 -13.89
CA SER A 18 7.00 7.79 -15.13
C SER A 18 5.54 8.18 -14.90
N VAL A 19 4.81 7.38 -14.12
CA VAL A 19 3.43 7.69 -13.73
C VAL A 19 3.38 8.96 -12.88
N ALA A 20 4.27 9.12 -11.90
CA ALA A 20 4.30 10.32 -11.06
C ALA A 20 4.46 11.60 -11.91
N ARG A 21 5.31 11.56 -12.94
CA ARG A 21 5.50 12.69 -13.86
C ARG A 21 4.26 12.99 -14.70
N GLU A 22 3.60 11.97 -15.22
CA GLU A 22 2.38 12.14 -16.04
C GLU A 22 1.24 12.79 -15.25
N PHE A 23 1.18 12.56 -13.94
CA PHE A 23 0.14 13.08 -13.05
C PHE A 23 0.60 14.26 -12.18
N ASP A 24 1.76 14.87 -12.48
CA ASP A 24 2.34 16.00 -11.72
C ASP A 24 2.48 15.73 -10.19
N LEU A 25 2.82 14.49 -9.83
CA LEU A 25 3.03 14.06 -8.44
C LEU A 25 4.49 14.23 -8.01
N ASP A 26 4.72 14.41 -6.70
CA ASP A 26 6.05 14.39 -6.12
C ASP A 26 6.68 12.98 -6.23
N GLU A 27 7.68 12.84 -7.12
CA GLU A 27 8.42 11.60 -7.35
C GLU A 27 9.04 11.02 -6.06
N GLN A 28 9.53 11.88 -5.16
CA GLN A 28 10.12 11.45 -3.90
C GLN A 28 9.05 10.90 -2.95
N LEU A 29 7.89 11.54 -2.90
CA LEU A 29 6.75 11.05 -2.15
C LEU A 29 6.29 9.67 -2.66
N VAL A 30 6.10 9.53 -3.97
CA VAL A 30 5.70 8.24 -4.58
C VAL A 30 6.70 7.13 -4.25
N ARG A 31 8.01 7.41 -4.32
CA ARG A 31 9.05 6.45 -3.96
C ARG A 31 9.02 6.07 -2.48
N ARG A 32 8.77 7.02 -1.57
CA ARG A 32 8.63 6.75 -0.14
C ARG A 32 7.40 5.90 0.19
N LEU A 33 6.31 6.10 -0.54
CA LEU A 33 5.05 5.39 -0.32
C LEU A 33 5.01 3.98 -0.93
N ALA A 34 5.86 3.68 -1.92
CA ALA A 34 5.85 2.40 -2.62
C ALA A 34 6.05 1.20 -1.68
N GLY A 35 7.06 1.24 -0.81
CA GLY A 35 7.34 0.16 0.14
C GLY A 35 6.17 -0.12 1.11
N PRO A 36 5.69 0.89 1.85
CA PRO A 36 4.53 0.76 2.73
C PRO A 36 3.29 0.19 2.02
N LEU A 37 2.91 0.75 0.87
CA LEU A 37 1.75 0.28 0.11
C LEU A 37 1.92 -1.16 -0.42
N LEU A 38 3.12 -1.55 -0.84
CA LEU A 38 3.39 -2.94 -1.22
C LEU A 38 3.32 -3.90 -0.03
N GLY A 39 3.78 -3.47 1.15
CA GLY A 39 3.59 -4.20 2.41
C GLY A 39 2.11 -4.40 2.73
N LEU A 40 1.34 -3.32 2.69
CA LEU A 40 -0.11 -3.35 2.92
C LEU A 40 -0.84 -4.30 1.97
N THR A 41 -0.57 -4.18 0.67
CA THR A 41 -1.21 -5.03 -0.34
C THR A 41 -0.86 -6.51 -0.13
N ARG A 42 0.37 -6.81 0.30
CA ARG A 42 0.80 -8.17 0.65
C ARG A 42 0.01 -8.71 1.84
N GLU A 43 -0.12 -7.95 2.92
CA GLU A 43 -0.88 -8.36 4.12
C GLU A 43 -2.35 -8.62 3.77
N VAL A 44 -3.01 -7.70 3.07
CA VAL A 44 -4.42 -7.86 2.67
C VAL A 44 -4.61 -9.03 1.71
N ALA A 45 -3.68 -9.27 0.79
CA ALA A 45 -3.74 -10.38 -0.14
C ALA A 45 -3.66 -11.75 0.56
N HIS A 46 -2.89 -11.84 1.65
CA HIS A 46 -2.75 -13.05 2.45
C HIS A 46 -3.90 -13.22 3.46
N GLY A 47 -4.23 -12.17 4.20
CA GLY A 47 -5.20 -12.23 5.30
C GLY A 47 -6.67 -12.18 4.85
N ARG A 48 -6.97 -11.57 3.70
CA ARG A 48 -8.35 -11.42 3.21
C ARG A 48 -8.58 -12.03 1.84
N SER A 49 -8.06 -11.40 0.80
CA SER A 49 -8.16 -11.89 -0.58
C SER A 49 -7.29 -11.06 -1.52
N ARG A 50 -6.83 -11.69 -2.60
CA ARG A 50 -6.07 -11.02 -3.66
C ARG A 50 -6.81 -9.83 -4.29
N PRO A 51 -8.12 -9.88 -4.59
CA PRO A 51 -8.85 -8.71 -5.12
C PRO A 51 -8.98 -7.55 -4.13
N ALA A 52 -8.99 -7.82 -2.81
CA ALA A 52 -9.11 -6.77 -1.81
C ALA A 52 -7.85 -5.90 -1.71
N ALA A 53 -6.67 -6.45 -1.99
CA ALA A 53 -5.39 -5.73 -1.88
C ALA A 53 -5.34 -4.40 -2.68
N PRO A 54 -5.55 -4.38 -4.00
CA PRO A 54 -5.52 -3.12 -4.76
C PRO A 54 -6.65 -2.15 -4.37
N LEU A 55 -7.83 -2.66 -3.99
CA LEU A 55 -8.95 -1.83 -3.56
C LEU A 55 -8.63 -1.14 -2.22
N THR A 56 -8.01 -1.85 -1.29
CA THR A 56 -7.57 -1.29 -0.02
C THR A 56 -6.53 -0.19 -0.22
N ALA A 57 -5.52 -0.39 -1.08
CA ALA A 57 -4.54 0.64 -1.41
C ALA A 57 -5.18 1.91 -1.99
N PHE A 58 -6.18 1.76 -2.86
CA PHE A 58 -6.96 2.90 -3.37
C PHE A 58 -7.73 3.64 -2.27
N LEU A 59 -8.38 2.92 -1.36
CA LEU A 59 -9.09 3.50 -0.22
C LEU A 59 -8.14 4.24 0.74
N VAL A 60 -6.91 3.77 0.91
CA VAL A 60 -5.87 4.49 1.67
C VAL A 60 -5.57 5.84 1.02
N GLY A 61 -5.41 5.87 -0.31
CA GLY A 61 -5.20 7.10 -1.07
C GLY A 61 -6.35 8.09 -0.88
N LEU A 62 -7.60 7.63 -0.98
CA LEU A 62 -8.79 8.45 -0.73
C LEU A 62 -8.84 8.97 0.72
N ALA A 63 -8.43 8.17 1.70
CA ALA A 63 -8.40 8.60 3.10
C ALA A 63 -7.31 9.64 3.38
N ALA A 64 -6.21 9.62 2.63
CA ALA A 64 -5.10 10.55 2.73
C ALA A 64 -5.38 11.90 2.05
N GLU A 65 -6.31 11.95 1.11
CA GLU A 65 -6.68 13.16 0.39
C GLU A 65 -7.04 14.32 1.37
N GLY A 66 -6.42 15.48 1.16
CA GLY A 66 -6.70 16.69 1.93
C GLY A 66 -6.13 16.76 3.35
N ARG A 67 -5.36 15.76 3.81
CA ARG A 67 -4.85 15.69 5.19
C ARG A 67 -3.44 16.28 5.40
N GLY A 68 -2.81 16.84 4.37
CA GLY A 68 -1.52 17.55 4.45
C GLY A 68 -0.28 16.67 4.69
N GLU A 69 -0.44 15.51 5.33
CA GLU A 69 0.65 14.57 5.67
C GLU A 69 0.38 13.17 5.12
N THR A 70 0.41 13.02 3.79
CA THR A 70 0.13 11.75 3.10
C THR A 70 0.92 10.57 3.65
N ASP A 71 2.21 10.77 3.95
CA ASP A 71 3.09 9.75 4.53
C ASP A 71 2.61 9.27 5.91
N GLN A 72 2.10 10.19 6.74
CA GLN A 72 1.59 9.86 8.07
C GLN A 72 0.24 9.15 7.97
N VAL A 73 -0.63 9.61 7.06
CA VAL A 73 -1.94 8.98 6.86
C VAL A 73 -1.80 7.56 6.33
N VAL A 74 -0.90 7.31 5.39
CA VAL A 74 -0.65 5.97 4.87
C VAL A 74 -0.22 5.03 6.01
N ARG A 75 0.73 5.44 6.85
CA ARG A 75 1.16 4.66 8.02
C ARG A 75 0.03 4.40 9.04
N ASP A 76 -0.80 5.42 9.30
CA ASP A 76 -1.91 5.28 10.24
C ASP A 76 -3.02 4.37 9.70
N VAL A 77 -3.27 4.43 8.40
CA VAL A 77 -4.25 3.58 7.74
C VAL A 77 -3.74 2.14 7.65
N GLU A 78 -2.46 1.92 7.35
CA GLU A 78 -1.80 0.61 7.42
C GLU A 78 -2.00 -0.05 8.77
N LYS A 79 -1.63 0.63 9.87
CA LYS A 79 -1.81 0.11 11.23
C LYS A 79 -3.26 -0.26 11.55
N ARG A 80 -4.22 0.52 11.05
CA ARG A 80 -5.66 0.25 11.26
C ARG A 80 -6.14 -0.95 10.47
N ILE A 81 -5.60 -1.16 9.28
CA ILE A 81 -5.91 -2.32 8.44
C ILE A 81 -5.31 -3.58 9.06
N ASP A 82 -4.07 -3.54 9.53
CA ASP A 82 -3.43 -4.67 10.23
C ASP A 82 -4.27 -5.09 11.45
N ALA A 83 -4.62 -4.14 12.31
CA ALA A 83 -5.48 -4.40 13.46
C ALA A 83 -6.90 -4.90 13.08
N LEU A 84 -7.39 -4.52 11.90
CA LEU A 84 -8.66 -5.03 11.38
C LEU A 84 -8.53 -6.48 10.90
N LEU A 85 -7.44 -6.82 10.21
CA LEU A 85 -7.15 -8.18 9.76
C LEU A 85 -6.99 -9.13 10.96
N ASP A 86 -6.24 -8.72 11.99
CA ASP A 86 -6.06 -9.51 13.22
C ASP A 86 -7.41 -9.82 13.90
N ARG A 87 -8.23 -8.79 14.10
CA ARG A 87 -9.55 -8.94 14.74
C ARG A 87 -10.50 -9.81 13.92
N ILE A 88 -10.45 -9.75 12.59
CA ILE A 88 -11.28 -10.62 11.74
C ILE A 88 -10.78 -12.06 11.83
N ALA A 89 -9.46 -12.29 11.84
CA ALA A 89 -8.88 -13.62 11.99
C ALA A 89 -9.22 -14.25 13.34
N GLU A 90 -9.21 -13.49 14.43
CA GLU A 90 -9.66 -13.93 15.76
C GLU A 90 -11.16 -14.27 15.77
N SER A 91 -11.98 -13.51 15.05
CA SER A 91 -13.42 -13.79 14.94
C SER A 91 -13.73 -15.02 14.07
N ASP A 92 -12.85 -15.38 13.14
CA ASP A 92 -13.00 -16.55 12.27
C ASP A 92 -12.45 -17.84 12.91
N ASN A 93 -11.77 -17.75 14.07
CA ASN A 93 -11.25 -18.90 14.82
C ASN A 93 -12.04 -19.10 16.15
N PRO A 94 -13.06 -19.99 16.18
CA PRO A 94 -13.90 -20.21 17.36
C PRO A 94 -13.17 -20.90 18.52
#